data_AF-A0A3A6NRZ2-F1
#
_entry.id   AF-A0A3A6NRZ2-F1
#
_cell.length_a   1.000
_cell.length_b   1.000
_cell.length_c   1.000
_cell.angle_alpha   90.00
_cell.angle_beta   90.00
_cell.angle_gamma   90.00
#
_symmetry.space_group_name_H-M   'P 1'
#
loop_
_entity.id
_entity.type
_entity.pdbx_description
1 polymer ?
#
loop_
_entity_poly.entity_id
_entity_poly.type
_entity_poly.pdbx_seq_one_letter_code
_entity_poly.pdbx_strand_id
1 'polypeptide(L)'
;MKQVVEIMREIAARSLSHGEVDLVLGWQKGDFWWQSYPAFVERESEVNSLIWDLFCVPNLSKYLLEELQKRKRVAIFVKGCDSLAFNQMLQDRRVVREKVVLYGIPCGRLVDPGKVERTGLDRNLLEVKRDGEKLLFVSAEYEKRAGAEDYYYDKCLTCRFPTPVISDELLGEAASFSPRDRFEGIKKLEKMKSDERFDYWARQFSRCIR
;
A
#
# COMPACT_ATOMS: atom_id res chain seq x y z
N MET A 1 2.65 -5.31 13.13
CA MET A 1 2.22 -4.01 12.56
C MET A 1 2.35 -2.89 13.58
N LYS A 2 1.80 -3.01 14.80
CA LYS A 2 1.99 -2.00 15.87
C LYS A 2 3.46 -1.62 16.12
N GLN A 3 4.32 -2.61 16.29
CA GLN A 3 5.77 -2.40 16.41
C GLN A 3 6.39 -1.58 15.26
N VAL A 4 5.94 -1.79 14.01
CA VAL A 4 6.44 -1.01 12.87
C VAL A 4 5.94 0.43 12.93
N VAL A 5 4.71 0.67 13.38
CA VAL A 5 4.17 2.02 13.56
C VAL A 5 4.95 2.79 14.62
N GLU A 6 5.29 2.15 15.73
CA GLU A 6 6.12 2.76 16.78
C GLU A 6 7.49 3.17 16.22
N ILE A 7 8.17 2.25 15.51
CA ILE A 7 9.46 2.55 14.85
C ILE A 7 9.32 3.68 13.82
N MET A 8 8.28 3.67 13.00
CA MET A 8 8.02 4.74 12.02
C MET A 8 7.90 6.10 12.70
N ARG A 9 7.19 6.16 13.83
CA ARG A 9 7.00 7.39 14.58
C ARG A 9 8.32 7.86 15.19
N GLU A 10 9.07 6.98 15.82
CA GLU A 10 10.39 7.31 16.40
C GLU A 10 11.36 7.84 15.33
N ILE A 11 11.43 7.18 14.17
CA ILE A 11 12.29 7.60 13.07
C ILE A 11 11.85 8.95 12.50
N ALA A 12 10.54 9.15 12.32
CA ALA A 12 10.01 10.42 11.82
C ALA A 12 10.32 11.57 12.80
N ALA A 13 10.09 11.36 14.10
CA ALA A 13 10.40 12.34 15.14
C ALA A 13 11.89 12.69 15.17
N ARG A 14 12.77 11.67 15.18
CA ARG A 14 14.23 11.86 15.16
C ARG A 14 14.70 12.63 13.92
N SER A 15 14.21 12.25 12.73
CA SER A 15 14.66 12.85 11.47
C SER A 15 14.24 14.32 11.34
N LEU A 16 13.07 14.66 11.88
CA LEU A 16 12.57 16.04 11.92
C LEU A 16 13.28 16.87 12.99
N SER A 17 13.47 16.33 14.20
CA SER A 17 14.10 17.07 15.31
C SER A 17 15.57 17.37 15.06
N HIS A 18 16.29 16.47 14.39
CA HIS A 18 17.67 16.67 13.96
C HIS A 18 17.80 17.59 12.73
N GLY A 19 16.69 17.98 12.10
CA GLY A 19 16.70 18.78 10.87
C GLY A 19 17.30 18.04 9.66
N GLU A 20 17.32 16.71 9.68
CA GLU A 20 17.81 15.89 8.57
C GLU A 20 16.85 15.96 7.38
N VAL A 21 15.55 16.11 7.64
CA VAL A 21 14.50 16.22 6.63
C VAL A 21 13.52 17.35 6.96
N ASP A 22 12.96 17.98 5.93
CA ASP A 22 11.95 19.04 6.06
C ASP A 22 10.51 18.49 6.06
N LEU A 23 10.33 17.22 5.72
CA LEU A 23 9.04 16.54 5.61
C LEU A 23 9.22 15.03 5.72
N VAL A 24 8.29 14.39 6.42
CA VAL A 24 8.11 12.94 6.39
C VAL A 24 6.76 12.61 5.73
N LEU A 25 6.81 11.80 4.67
CA LEU A 25 5.64 11.25 3.98
C LEU A 25 5.31 9.86 4.53
N GLY A 26 4.09 9.69 5.06
CA GLY A 26 3.57 8.42 5.53
C GLY A 26 2.08 8.26 5.25
N TRP A 27 1.37 7.52 6.10
CA TRP A 27 -0.08 7.37 6.01
C TRP A 27 -0.74 7.80 7.32
N GLN A 28 -1.96 8.33 7.23
CA GLN A 28 -2.83 8.64 8.36
C GLN A 28 -4.20 7.99 8.19
N LYS A 29 -4.90 7.74 9.29
CA LYS A 29 -6.23 7.13 9.26
C LYS A 29 -7.28 8.14 8.78
N GLY A 30 -8.20 7.68 7.94
CA GLY A 30 -9.41 8.44 7.60
C GLY A 30 -10.57 8.16 8.55
N ASP A 31 -11.75 8.67 8.22
CA ASP A 31 -12.95 8.48 9.05
C ASP A 31 -13.47 7.02 9.02
N PHE A 32 -13.17 6.30 7.93
CA PHE A 32 -13.67 4.96 7.70
C PHE A 32 -12.57 3.89 7.90
N TRP A 33 -12.99 2.68 8.28
CA TRP A 33 -12.08 1.55 8.59
C TRP A 33 -11.14 1.19 7.43
N TRP A 34 -11.57 1.43 6.18
CA TRP A 34 -10.79 1.13 4.97
C TRP A 34 -9.95 2.29 4.46
N GLN A 35 -10.02 3.46 5.10
CA GLN A 35 -9.34 4.66 4.61
C GLN A 35 -8.01 4.85 5.32
N SER A 36 -6.96 4.95 4.51
CA SER A 36 -5.62 5.35 4.93
C SER A 36 -5.06 6.29 3.85
N TYR A 37 -4.95 7.56 4.18
CA TYR A 37 -4.55 8.62 3.26
C TYR A 37 -3.07 8.99 3.43
N PRO A 38 -2.42 9.59 2.41
CA PRO A 38 -1.10 10.18 2.56
C PRO A 38 -1.07 11.21 3.70
N ALA A 39 -0.07 11.11 4.56
CA ALA A 39 0.21 12.05 5.63
C ALA A 39 1.48 12.85 5.29
N PHE A 40 1.43 14.15 5.58
CA PHE A 40 2.53 15.10 5.39
C PHE A 40 2.90 15.64 6.76
N VAL A 41 4.00 15.14 7.32
CA VAL A 41 4.41 15.44 8.70
C VAL A 41 5.61 16.37 8.67
N GLU A 42 5.43 17.60 9.13
CA GLU A 42 6.47 18.64 9.15
C GLU A 42 7.00 18.89 10.55
N ARG A 43 6.16 18.61 11.57
CA ARG A 43 6.50 18.83 12.97
C ARG A 43 6.47 17.52 13.74
N GLU A 44 7.33 17.42 14.75
CA GLU A 44 7.38 16.26 15.65
C GLU A 44 6.03 15.99 16.32
N SER A 45 5.25 17.03 16.63
CA SER A 45 3.92 16.88 17.24
C SER A 45 2.90 16.17 16.35
N GLU A 46 3.12 16.14 15.03
CA GLU A 46 2.21 15.53 14.05
C GLU A 46 2.54 14.04 13.82
N VAL A 47 3.68 13.56 14.28
CA VAL A 47 4.18 12.20 14.06
C VAL A 47 3.20 11.13 14.55
N ASN A 48 2.44 11.40 15.61
CA ASN A 48 1.44 10.47 16.15
C ASN A 48 0.29 10.17 15.19
N SER A 49 0.09 10.99 14.16
CA SER A 49 -0.88 10.73 13.08
C SER A 49 -0.48 9.57 12.17
N LEU A 50 0.82 9.21 12.15
CA LEU A 50 1.34 8.17 11.27
C LEU A 50 0.81 6.79 11.66
N ILE A 51 0.36 6.05 10.66
CA ILE A 51 -0.14 4.69 10.77
C ILE A 51 0.47 3.77 9.70
N TRP A 52 0.37 2.47 9.97
CA TRP A 52 0.63 1.40 9.02
C TRP A 52 -0.39 0.29 9.23
N ASP A 53 -1.32 0.15 8.28
CA ASP A 53 -2.41 -0.81 8.33
C ASP A 53 -2.62 -1.54 6.99
N LEU A 54 -3.64 -2.40 6.94
CA LEU A 54 -3.96 -3.21 5.75
C LEU A 54 -4.51 -2.40 4.58
N PHE A 55 -4.71 -1.09 4.77
CA PHE A 55 -5.35 -0.17 3.83
C PHE A 55 -4.45 0.97 3.37
N CYS A 56 -3.17 0.96 3.74
CA CYS A 56 -2.11 1.87 3.24
C CYS A 56 -1.78 1.63 1.76
N VAL A 57 -2.78 1.71 0.88
CA VAL A 57 -2.72 1.51 -0.57
C VAL A 57 -2.10 2.69 -1.32
N PRO A 58 -2.34 3.96 -0.96
CA PRO A 58 -1.78 5.09 -1.70
C PRO A 58 -0.27 4.99 -1.81
N ASN A 59 0.23 5.18 -3.03
CA ASN A 59 1.66 5.30 -3.30
C ASN A 59 2.10 6.72 -2.98
N LEU A 60 3.04 6.85 -2.05
CA LEU A 60 3.55 8.12 -1.56
C LEU A 60 4.60 8.75 -2.50
N SER A 61 5.29 7.93 -3.33
CA SER A 61 6.39 8.40 -4.18
C SER A 61 5.93 9.44 -5.19
N LYS A 62 4.67 9.43 -5.63
CA LYS A 62 4.14 10.43 -6.56
C LYS A 62 4.20 11.87 -6.02
N TYR A 63 4.12 12.04 -4.70
CA TYR A 63 4.14 13.37 -4.05
C TYR A 63 5.53 13.98 -4.04
N LEU A 64 6.59 13.17 -4.18
CA LEU A 64 7.96 13.66 -4.26
C LEU A 64 8.19 14.63 -5.43
N LEU A 65 7.42 14.51 -6.52
CA LEU A 65 7.55 15.40 -7.68
C LEU A 65 7.31 16.86 -7.33
N GLU A 66 6.34 17.12 -6.45
CA GLU A 66 5.99 18.46 -6.01
C GLU A 66 6.80 18.84 -4.76
N GLU A 67 6.92 17.94 -3.79
CA GLU A 67 7.56 18.25 -2.51
C GLU A 67 9.07 18.51 -2.64
N LEU A 68 9.77 17.84 -3.56
CA LEU A 68 11.21 18.09 -3.79
C LEU A 68 11.51 19.44 -4.47
N GLN A 69 10.50 20.12 -5.01
CA GLN A 69 10.63 21.49 -5.52
C GLN A 69 10.57 22.51 -4.37
N LYS A 70 9.81 22.21 -3.32
CA LYS A 70 9.57 23.09 -2.16
C LYS A 70 10.58 22.86 -1.04
N ARG A 71 11.14 21.65 -0.95
CA ARG A 71 11.93 21.19 0.20
C ARG A 71 13.35 20.79 -0.20
N LYS A 72 14.26 20.85 0.76
CA LYS A 72 15.66 20.43 0.57
C LYS A 72 15.75 18.91 0.65
N ARG A 73 15.10 18.30 1.64
CA ARG A 73 15.16 16.84 1.87
C ARG A 73 13.86 16.29 2.42
N VAL A 74 13.41 15.16 1.89
CA VAL A 74 12.13 14.52 2.23
C VAL A 74 12.34 13.06 2.60
N ALA A 75 11.83 12.64 3.75
CA ALA A 75 11.72 11.24 4.13
C ALA A 75 10.39 10.66 3.63
N ILE A 76 10.40 9.40 3.23
CA ILE A 76 9.20 8.69 2.76
C ILE A 76 9.23 7.23 3.20
N PHE A 77 8.09 6.76 3.70
CA PHE A 77 7.87 5.33 3.93
C PHE A 77 7.43 4.66 2.63
N VAL A 78 8.09 3.59 2.23
CA VAL A 78 7.83 2.90 0.96
C VAL A 78 7.54 1.41 1.17
N LYS A 79 6.46 0.95 0.56
CA LYS A 79 6.19 -0.48 0.38
C LYS A 79 6.99 -1.01 -0.80
N GLY A 80 7.00 -2.33 -0.97
CA GLY A 80 7.52 -3.00 -2.17
C GLY A 80 7.09 -2.36 -3.49
N CYS A 81 5.78 -2.17 -3.70
CA CYS A 81 5.26 -1.52 -4.91
C CYS A 81 5.65 -0.05 -5.05
N ASP A 82 5.79 0.68 -3.94
CA ASP A 82 6.15 2.10 -3.95
C ASP A 82 7.63 2.26 -4.33
N SER A 83 8.49 1.35 -3.84
CA SER A 83 9.92 1.35 -4.18
C SER A 83 10.18 1.13 -5.68
N LEU A 84 9.33 0.36 -6.37
CA LEU A 84 9.40 0.19 -7.82
C LEU A 84 9.05 1.49 -8.55
N ALA A 85 8.01 2.19 -8.08
CA ALA A 85 7.63 3.48 -8.64
C ALA A 85 8.72 4.53 -8.41
N PHE A 86 9.32 4.56 -7.21
CA PHE A 86 10.47 5.42 -6.92
C PHE A 86 11.65 5.12 -7.84
N ASN A 87 12.00 3.84 -8.06
CA ASN A 87 13.05 3.46 -8.98
C ASN A 87 12.78 3.94 -10.41
N GLN A 88 11.55 3.84 -10.90
CA GLN A 88 11.18 4.38 -12.20
C GLN A 88 11.39 5.90 -12.25
N MET A 89 10.95 6.63 -11.20
CA MET A 89 11.15 8.08 -11.13
C MET A 89 12.62 8.47 -11.10
N LEU A 90 13.48 7.66 -10.47
CA LEU A 90 14.92 7.85 -10.46
C LEU A 90 15.54 7.62 -11.85
N GLN A 91 15.13 6.54 -12.54
CA GLN A 91 15.58 6.24 -13.90
C GLN A 91 15.14 7.32 -14.90
N ASP A 92 13.92 7.84 -14.75
CA ASP A 92 13.37 8.93 -15.56
C ASP A 92 13.94 10.31 -15.17
N ARG A 93 14.88 10.36 -14.20
CA ARG A 93 15.52 11.58 -13.68
C ARG A 93 14.53 12.62 -13.16
N ARG A 94 13.39 12.17 -12.63
CA ARG A 94 12.34 13.05 -12.06
C ARG A 94 12.57 13.37 -10.60
N VAL A 95 13.43 12.62 -9.92
CA VAL A 95 13.79 12.81 -8.51
C VAL A 95 15.31 12.79 -8.35
N VAL A 96 15.81 13.59 -7.41
CA VAL A 96 17.21 13.65 -7.02
C VAL A 96 17.39 12.73 -5.80
N ARG A 97 18.20 11.69 -5.93
CA ARG A 97 18.28 10.60 -4.93
C ARG A 97 18.73 11.11 -3.55
N GLU A 98 19.65 12.05 -3.53
CA GLU A 98 20.27 12.63 -2.34
C GLU A 98 19.28 13.47 -1.52
N LYS A 99 18.22 13.96 -2.16
CA LYS A 99 17.15 14.73 -1.50
C LYS A 99 16.08 13.83 -0.86
N VAL A 100 16.19 12.51 -0.95
CA VAL A 100 15.17 11.58 -0.45
C VAL A 100 15.78 10.58 0.52
N VAL A 101 15.09 10.36 1.65
CA VAL A 101 15.40 9.26 2.58
C VAL A 101 14.27 8.23 2.49
N LEU A 102 14.62 6.99 2.17
CA LEU A 102 13.68 5.90 1.91
C LEU A 102 13.63 4.93 3.09
N TYR A 103 12.53 4.94 3.84
CA TYR A 103 12.26 3.95 4.88
C TYR A 103 11.41 2.83 4.31
N GLY A 104 12.00 1.65 4.14
CA GLY A 104 11.35 0.49 3.55
C GLY A 104 10.48 -0.23 4.55
N ILE A 105 9.26 -0.61 4.16
CA ILE A 105 8.36 -1.43 4.97
C ILE A 105 8.01 -2.71 4.18
N PRO A 106 8.38 -3.91 4.69
CA PRO A 106 7.91 -5.18 4.15
C PRO A 106 6.37 -5.25 4.17
N CYS A 107 5.77 -5.52 3.01
CA CYS A 107 4.32 -5.52 2.83
C CYS A 107 3.80 -6.94 2.59
N GLY A 108 3.00 -7.44 3.53
CA GLY A 108 2.37 -8.74 3.39
C GLY A 108 1.01 -8.69 2.69
N ARG A 109 0.85 -7.92 1.59
CA ARG A 109 -0.42 -7.71 0.86
C ARG A 109 -1.43 -6.79 1.59
N LEU A 110 -2.24 -6.10 0.80
CA LEU A 110 -3.25 -5.13 1.24
C LEU A 110 -4.67 -5.62 0.90
N VAL A 111 -5.64 -5.20 1.70
CA VAL A 111 -7.04 -5.63 1.60
C VAL A 111 -7.83 -4.73 0.67
N ASP A 112 -8.63 -5.33 -0.21
CA ASP A 112 -9.58 -4.68 -1.11
C ASP A 112 -10.94 -4.52 -0.41
N PRO A 113 -11.36 -3.28 -0.07
CA PRO A 113 -12.65 -3.05 0.59
C PRO A 113 -13.84 -3.55 -0.23
N GLY A 114 -13.78 -3.47 -1.56
CA GLY A 114 -14.84 -3.97 -2.44
C GLY A 114 -14.98 -5.49 -2.44
N LYS A 115 -13.94 -6.24 -2.03
CA LYS A 115 -14.07 -7.69 -1.76
C LYS A 115 -14.74 -7.94 -0.42
N VAL A 116 -14.45 -7.13 0.59
CA VAL A 116 -15.09 -7.21 1.92
C VAL A 116 -16.60 -6.92 1.78
N GLU A 117 -16.97 -5.82 1.11
CA GLU A 117 -18.37 -5.42 0.87
C GLU A 117 -19.18 -6.53 0.17
N ARG A 118 -18.60 -7.20 -0.83
CA ARG A 118 -19.27 -8.30 -1.55
C ARG A 118 -19.60 -9.51 -0.68
N THR A 119 -18.92 -9.69 0.44
CA THR A 119 -19.19 -10.76 1.41
C THR A 119 -20.15 -10.35 2.52
N GLY A 120 -20.56 -9.07 2.56
CA GLY A 120 -21.43 -8.51 3.60
C GLY A 120 -20.76 -8.33 4.97
N LEU A 121 -19.42 -8.39 5.02
CA LEU A 121 -18.62 -8.22 6.24
C LEU A 121 -18.25 -6.76 6.52
N ASP A 122 -18.73 -5.82 5.72
CA ASP A 122 -18.49 -4.39 5.87
C ASP A 122 -19.41 -3.73 6.92
N ARG A 123 -20.56 -4.36 7.22
CA ARG A 123 -21.57 -3.79 8.14
C ARG A 123 -21.02 -3.59 9.53
N ASN A 124 -21.05 -2.33 10.00
CA ASN A 124 -20.56 -1.89 11.31
C ASN A 124 -19.11 -2.32 11.59
N LEU A 125 -18.32 -2.55 10.54
CA LEU A 125 -16.95 -2.99 10.67
C LEU A 125 -16.09 -1.84 11.21
N LEU A 126 -15.37 -2.11 12.29
CA LEU A 126 -14.50 -1.13 12.94
C LEU A 126 -13.05 -1.31 12.52
N GLU A 127 -12.60 -2.56 12.43
CA GLU A 127 -11.20 -2.87 12.16
C GLU A 127 -11.05 -4.23 11.46
N VAL A 128 -10.00 -4.33 10.63
CA VAL A 128 -9.55 -5.59 10.05
C VAL A 128 -8.11 -5.83 10.49
N LYS A 129 -7.89 -6.97 11.14
CA LYS A 129 -6.57 -7.40 11.62
C LYS A 129 -6.08 -8.61 10.88
N ARG A 130 -4.77 -8.76 10.85
CA ARG A 130 -4.13 -9.99 10.38
C ARG A 130 -4.00 -10.97 11.54
N ASP A 131 -4.40 -12.20 11.30
CA ASP A 131 -4.29 -13.33 12.22
C ASP A 131 -3.73 -14.54 11.46
N GLY A 132 -2.40 -14.56 11.27
CA GLY A 132 -1.71 -15.53 10.43
C GLY A 132 -2.18 -15.46 8.96
N GLU A 133 -2.65 -16.59 8.43
CA GLU A 133 -3.22 -16.72 7.07
C GLU A 133 -4.68 -16.25 6.96
N LYS A 134 -5.27 -15.80 8.07
CA LYS A 134 -6.65 -15.31 8.14
C LYS A 134 -6.69 -13.80 8.41
N LEU A 135 -7.81 -13.21 8.06
CA LEU A 135 -8.18 -11.88 8.51
C LEU A 135 -9.24 -12.00 9.60
N LEU A 136 -9.07 -11.21 10.66
CA LEU A 136 -10.04 -11.01 11.71
C LEU A 136 -10.80 -9.71 11.43
N PHE A 137 -12.09 -9.83 11.21
CA PHE A 137 -13.04 -8.74 11.01
C PHE A 137 -13.70 -8.44 12.34
N VAL A 138 -13.51 -7.23 12.87
CA VAL A 138 -14.03 -6.80 14.18
C VAL A 138 -15.09 -5.73 13.96
N SER A 139 -16.30 -6.02 14.39
CA SER A 139 -17.45 -5.12 14.44
C SER A 139 -17.91 -4.97 15.90
N ALA A 140 -18.78 -4.00 16.18
CA ALA A 140 -19.44 -3.88 17.48
C ALA A 140 -20.31 -5.12 17.82
N GLU A 141 -20.79 -5.84 16.80
CA GLU A 141 -21.75 -6.94 16.97
C GLU A 141 -21.14 -8.32 16.75
N TYR A 142 -19.98 -8.41 16.10
CA TYR A 142 -19.38 -9.70 15.75
C TYR A 142 -17.86 -9.63 15.60
N GLU A 143 -17.24 -10.79 15.79
CA GLU A 143 -15.89 -11.07 15.34
C GLU A 143 -15.91 -12.27 14.40
N LYS A 144 -15.33 -12.13 13.21
CA LYS A 144 -15.30 -13.22 12.23
C LYS A 144 -13.91 -13.39 11.63
N ARG A 145 -13.51 -14.64 11.47
CA ARG A 145 -12.27 -15.01 10.77
C ARG A 145 -12.59 -15.55 9.39
N ALA A 146 -11.86 -15.09 8.37
CA ALA A 146 -11.95 -15.63 7.03
C ALA A 146 -10.56 -15.70 6.37
N GLY A 147 -10.43 -16.53 5.33
CA GLY A 147 -9.16 -16.71 4.61
C GLY A 147 -8.69 -15.39 3.99
N ALA A 148 -7.45 -14.98 4.25
CA ALA A 148 -7.01 -13.63 3.88
C ALA A 148 -6.91 -13.41 2.36
N GLU A 149 -6.59 -14.47 1.61
CA GLU A 149 -6.42 -14.39 0.16
C GLU A 149 -7.69 -13.97 -0.59
N ASP A 150 -8.86 -14.25 -0.02
CA ASP A 150 -10.15 -13.91 -0.62
C ASP A 150 -10.44 -12.40 -0.58
N TYR A 151 -9.71 -11.65 0.25
CA TYR A 151 -9.94 -10.21 0.47
C TYR A 151 -8.79 -9.33 0.01
N TYR A 152 -7.65 -9.89 -0.40
CA TYR A 152 -6.55 -9.08 -0.91
C TYR A 152 -6.84 -8.52 -2.30
N TYR A 153 -6.24 -7.36 -2.61
CA TYR A 153 -6.23 -6.87 -3.99
C TYR A 153 -5.60 -7.88 -4.95
N ASP A 154 -6.15 -8.00 -6.15
CA ASP A 154 -5.63 -8.92 -7.17
C ASP A 154 -4.17 -8.65 -7.51
N LYS A 155 -3.77 -7.37 -7.60
CA LYS A 155 -2.37 -6.96 -7.80
C LYS A 155 -1.42 -7.44 -6.69
N CYS A 156 -1.92 -7.61 -5.47
CA CYS A 156 -1.14 -8.09 -4.34
C CYS A 156 -0.96 -9.61 -4.39
N LEU A 157 -1.93 -10.35 -4.91
CA LEU A 157 -1.84 -11.81 -5.10
C LEU A 157 -0.77 -12.21 -6.12
N THR A 158 -0.49 -11.35 -7.10
CA THR A 158 0.55 -11.54 -8.12
C THR A 158 1.85 -10.78 -7.82
N CYS A 159 1.98 -10.19 -6.63
CA CYS A 159 3.14 -9.35 -6.29
C CYS A 159 4.42 -10.18 -6.16
N ARG A 160 5.50 -9.72 -6.81
CA ARG A 160 6.84 -10.35 -6.77
C ARG A 160 7.82 -9.63 -5.84
N PHE A 161 7.44 -8.48 -5.32
CA PHE A 161 8.30 -7.59 -4.54
C PHE A 161 7.59 -7.18 -3.25
N PRO A 162 7.42 -8.11 -2.29
CA PRO A 162 6.83 -7.79 -0.99
C PRO A 162 7.73 -6.94 -0.09
N THR A 163 9.04 -7.07 -0.26
CA THR A 163 10.04 -6.21 0.37
C THR A 163 10.46 -5.11 -0.63
N PRO A 164 10.64 -3.85 -0.19
CA PRO A 164 11.21 -2.79 -1.02
C PRO A 164 12.51 -3.22 -1.69
N VAL A 165 12.62 -2.96 -3.00
CA VAL A 165 13.84 -3.26 -3.76
C VAL A 165 14.91 -2.18 -3.58
N ILE A 166 14.52 -1.02 -3.08
CA ILE A 166 15.38 0.09 -2.70
C ILE A 166 14.85 0.70 -1.41
N SER A 167 15.73 0.89 -0.43
CA SER A 167 15.49 1.62 0.82
C SER A 167 16.83 1.94 1.46
N ASP A 168 16.90 3.03 2.23
CA ASP A 168 18.04 3.37 3.08
C ASP A 168 18.05 2.54 4.36
N GLU A 169 16.87 2.28 4.92
CA GLU A 169 16.67 1.49 6.13
C GLU A 169 15.41 0.62 5.98
N LEU A 170 15.47 -0.65 6.37
CA LEU A 170 14.34 -1.57 6.31
C LEU A 170 13.72 -1.73 7.71
N LEU A 171 12.43 -1.41 7.83
CA LEU A 171 11.67 -1.42 9.07
C LEU A 171 10.94 -2.76 9.24
N GLY A 172 11.67 -3.76 9.72
CA GLY A 172 11.18 -5.11 9.98
C GLY A 172 11.84 -6.17 9.11
N GLU A 173 11.38 -7.41 9.25
CA GLU A 173 11.97 -8.55 8.55
C GLU A 173 11.54 -8.62 7.09
N ALA A 174 12.48 -8.96 6.22
CA ALA A 174 12.20 -9.13 4.80
C ALA A 174 11.07 -10.14 4.59
N ALA A 175 10.00 -9.68 3.95
CA ALA A 175 8.90 -10.53 3.55
C ALA A 175 9.22 -11.25 2.24
N SER A 176 8.74 -12.48 2.11
CA SER A 176 8.74 -13.26 0.87
C SER A 176 7.48 -14.09 0.79
N PHE A 177 6.85 -14.16 -0.39
CA PHE A 177 5.75 -15.07 -0.65
C PHE A 177 5.73 -15.46 -2.12
N SER A 178 5.17 -16.64 -2.40
CA SER A 178 5.00 -17.12 -3.78
C SER A 178 3.90 -16.32 -4.48
N PRO A 179 4.21 -15.63 -5.59
CA PRO A 179 3.21 -14.93 -6.39
C PRO A 179 2.29 -15.93 -7.10
N ARG A 180 1.01 -15.60 -7.22
CA ARG A 180 0.13 -16.26 -8.19
C ARG A 180 0.57 -15.96 -9.62
N ASP A 181 0.14 -16.79 -10.55
CA ASP A 181 0.41 -16.60 -11.97
C ASP A 181 -0.30 -15.34 -12.49
N ARG A 182 0.48 -14.32 -12.87
CA ARG A 182 -0.04 -13.06 -13.44
C ARG A 182 -0.75 -13.26 -14.78
N PHE A 183 -0.54 -14.38 -15.45
CA PHE A 183 -1.15 -14.70 -16.74
C PHE A 183 -2.38 -15.61 -16.60
N GLU A 184 -2.83 -15.94 -15.38
CA GLU A 184 -3.98 -16.82 -15.18
C GLU A 184 -5.24 -16.29 -15.89
N GLY A 185 -5.49 -14.97 -15.83
CA GLY A 185 -6.60 -14.33 -16.55
C GLY A 185 -6.48 -14.45 -18.08
N ILE A 186 -5.26 -14.30 -18.61
CA ILE A 186 -4.99 -14.43 -20.05
C ILE A 186 -5.19 -15.88 -20.50
N LYS A 187 -4.66 -16.86 -19.73
CA LYS A 187 -4.86 -18.28 -19.99
C LYS A 187 -6.34 -18.68 -20.00
N LYS A 188 -7.17 -18.04 -19.18
CA LYS A 188 -8.63 -18.24 -19.21
C LYS A 188 -9.24 -17.69 -20.50
N LEU A 189 -8.85 -16.48 -20.90
CA LEU A 189 -9.32 -15.86 -22.15
C LEU A 189 -8.87 -16.62 -23.41
N GLU A 190 -7.65 -17.14 -23.44
CA GLU A 190 -7.12 -17.93 -24.56
C GLU A 190 -7.83 -19.28 -24.75
N LYS A 191 -8.43 -19.82 -23.67
CA LYS A 191 -9.23 -21.05 -23.71
C LYS A 191 -10.69 -20.82 -24.14
N MET A 192 -11.17 -19.58 -24.14
CA MET A 192 -12.53 -19.26 -24.57
C MET A 192 -12.68 -19.44 -26.08
N LYS A 193 -13.89 -19.79 -26.52
CA LYS A 193 -14.22 -19.79 -27.95
C LYS A 193 -14.21 -18.36 -28.50
N SER A 194 -14.10 -18.23 -29.83
CA SER A 194 -14.03 -16.92 -30.49
C SER A 194 -15.19 -15.99 -30.10
N ASP A 195 -16.42 -16.50 -30.11
CA ASP A 195 -17.63 -15.74 -29.79
C ASP A 195 -17.68 -15.33 -28.31
N GLU A 196 -17.37 -16.27 -27.40
CA GLU A 196 -17.31 -16.00 -25.95
C GLU A 196 -16.26 -14.93 -25.61
N ARG A 197 -15.11 -14.98 -26.28
CA ARG A 197 -14.03 -13.99 -26.13
C ARG A 197 -14.43 -12.65 -26.73
N PHE A 198 -15.15 -12.62 -27.85
CA PHE A 198 -15.70 -11.40 -28.43
C PHE A 198 -16.69 -10.73 -27.46
N ASP A 199 -17.64 -11.50 -26.91
CA ASP A 199 -18.62 -11.02 -25.93
C ASP A 199 -17.97 -10.52 -24.64
N TYR A 200 -16.88 -11.16 -24.20
CA TYR A 200 -16.08 -10.68 -23.07
C TYR A 200 -15.54 -9.27 -23.34
N TRP A 201 -14.87 -9.07 -24.48
CA TRP A 201 -14.28 -7.78 -24.83
C TRP A 201 -15.33 -6.71 -25.11
N ALA A 202 -16.43 -7.06 -25.80
CA ALA A 202 -17.55 -6.16 -26.04
C ALA A 202 -18.10 -5.58 -24.72
N ARG A 203 -18.21 -6.40 -23.67
CA ARG A 203 -18.61 -5.96 -22.32
C ARG A 203 -17.57 -5.06 -21.63
N GLN A 204 -16.27 -5.24 -21.89
CA GLN A 204 -15.25 -4.33 -21.35
C GLN A 204 -15.29 -2.98 -22.06
N PHE A 205 -15.43 -2.97 -23.38
CA PHE A 205 -15.46 -1.75 -24.19
C PHE A 205 -16.76 -0.95 -24.01
N SER A 206 -17.90 -1.60 -23.75
CA SER A 206 -19.16 -0.90 -23.49
C SER A 206 -19.12 -0.01 -22.24
N ARG A 207 -18.19 -0.27 -21.31
CA ARG A 207 -17.96 0.57 -20.12
C ARG A 207 -17.21 1.87 -20.43
N CYS A 208 -16.53 1.94 -21.57
CA CYS A 208 -15.72 3.09 -21.99
C CYS A 208 -16.49 4.09 -22.85
N ILE A 209 -17.67 3.71 -23.37
CA ILE A 209 -18.56 4.61 -24.10
C ILE A 209 -19.49 5.26 -23.06
N ARG A 210 -19.02 6.37 -22.50
CA ARG A 210 -19.84 7.35 -21.79
C ARG A 210 -19.82 8.65 -22.57
#